data_AF-A0AAV3JGH3-F1
#
_entry.id   AF-A0AAV3JGH3-F1
#
_cell.length_a   1.000
_cell.length_b   1.000
_cell.length_c   1.000
_cell.angle_alpha   90.00
_cell.angle_beta   90.00
_cell.angle_gamma   90.00
#
_symmetry.space_group_name_H-M   'P 1'
#
loop_
_entity.id
_entity.type
_entity.pdbx_description
1 polymer ?
#
loop_
_entity_poly.entity_id
_entity_poly.type
_entity_poly.pdbx_seq_one_letter_code
_entity_poly.pdbx_strand_id
1 'polypeptide(L)'
;MFRIQNQSDGKEQEFQNLAALLYTLEGEEKRCLQLNMRATFYLFHLDKNEEVLESMELTIPSQEDKEVQELIGDFGLKGETKKFFWQRSMDKKPIPIKTSPNNHQELPSKTGALTLLKRLVWLLPMVLSVVSIYLSLETLQLVKTQSQVTPKVETVVTNQKADVFCRYFISSYFSQSPNLGDYLSEKLSIDDLKTDKVTPVSVLLESQEIKGDTTLVTYVVNIKEAQDHVSSKRLTLAVRADKKAQYGYLVIKKLRLTAYP
;
A
#
# COMPACT_ATOMS: atom_id res chain seq x y z
N MET A 1 -21.75 8.27 -3.95
CA MET A 1 -21.42 7.61 -2.67
C MET A 1 -19.98 7.15 -2.74
N PHE A 2 -19.29 7.01 -1.62
CA PHE A 2 -17.92 6.49 -1.60
C PHE A 2 -17.88 5.17 -0.84
N ARG A 3 -17.00 4.27 -1.27
CA ARG A 3 -16.76 3.00 -0.58
C ARG A 3 -15.27 2.78 -0.50
N ILE A 4 -14.80 2.30 0.64
CA ILE A 4 -13.44 1.78 0.77
C ILE A 4 -13.49 0.29 1.04
N GLN A 5 -12.48 -0.41 0.56
CA GLN A 5 -12.23 -1.80 0.91
C GLN A 5 -10.79 -1.93 1.40
N ASN A 6 -10.61 -2.46 2.60
CA ASN A 6 -9.29 -2.78 3.12
C ASN A 6 -8.75 -4.04 2.43
N GLN A 7 -7.56 -3.96 1.83
CA GLN A 7 -6.96 -5.09 1.12
C GLN A 7 -6.61 -6.27 2.05
N SER A 8 -6.33 -6.00 3.34
CA SER A 8 -5.85 -7.02 4.28
C SER A 8 -6.95 -7.94 4.83
N ASP A 9 -8.13 -7.38 5.13
CA ASP A 9 -9.25 -8.13 5.71
C ASP A 9 -10.52 -8.12 4.84
N GLY A 10 -10.49 -7.43 3.70
CA GLY A 10 -11.59 -7.34 2.75
C GLY A 10 -12.79 -6.54 3.25
N LYS A 11 -12.70 -5.90 4.43
CA LYS A 11 -13.83 -5.14 4.99
C LYS A 11 -14.15 -3.93 4.14
N GLU A 12 -15.43 -3.78 3.85
CA GLU A 12 -15.98 -2.64 3.13
C GLU A 12 -16.61 -1.63 4.09
N GLN A 13 -16.43 -0.36 3.80
CA GLN A 13 -17.08 0.73 4.53
C GLN A 13 -17.54 1.81 3.55
N GLU A 14 -18.78 2.26 3.72
CA GLU A 14 -19.44 3.22 2.84
C GLU A 14 -19.56 4.59 3.48
N PHE A 15 -19.44 5.62 2.66
CA PHE A 15 -19.48 7.02 3.07
C PHE A 15 -20.37 7.82 2.14
N GLN A 16 -21.16 8.72 2.73
CA GLN A 16 -22.11 9.55 2.00
C GLN A 16 -21.43 10.66 1.18
N ASN A 17 -20.27 11.16 1.63
CA ASN A 17 -19.54 12.25 1.00
C ASN A 17 -18.02 12.09 1.15
N LEU A 18 -17.27 12.86 0.35
CA LEU A 18 -15.80 12.83 0.31
C LEU A 18 -15.17 13.27 1.64
N ALA A 19 -15.79 14.20 2.37
CA ALA A 19 -15.27 14.68 3.65
C ALA A 19 -15.28 13.57 4.72
N ALA A 20 -16.35 12.77 4.79
CA ALA A 20 -16.45 11.63 5.70
C ALA A 20 -15.43 10.53 5.36
N LEU A 21 -15.19 10.31 4.06
CA LEU A 21 -14.13 9.42 3.57
C LEU A 21 -12.75 9.91 4.04
N LEU A 22 -12.42 11.17 3.78
CA LEU A 22 -11.13 11.78 4.15
C LEU A 22 -10.87 11.70 5.65
N TYR A 23 -11.84 12.12 6.47
CA TYR A 23 -11.73 12.06 7.93
C TYR A 23 -11.42 10.65 8.43
N THR A 24 -12.04 9.63 7.82
CA THR A 24 -11.81 8.23 8.20
C THR A 24 -10.41 7.76 7.79
N LEU A 25 -9.96 8.11 6.59
CA LEU A 25 -8.63 7.77 6.10
C LEU A 25 -7.51 8.47 6.90
N GLU A 26 -7.70 9.73 7.31
CA GLU A 26 -6.79 10.43 8.22
C GLU A 26 -6.72 9.75 9.61
N GLY A 27 -7.86 9.27 10.11
CA GLY A 27 -7.91 8.50 11.35
C GLY A 27 -7.14 7.18 11.23
N GLU A 28 -7.33 6.46 10.12
CA GLU A 28 -6.61 5.23 9.81
C GLU A 28 -5.11 5.47 9.61
N GLU A 29 -4.72 6.59 9.01
CA GLU A 29 -3.31 6.96 8.85
C GLU A 29 -2.64 7.17 10.21
N LYS A 30 -3.28 7.93 11.11
CA LYS A 30 -2.80 8.12 12.49
C LYS A 30 -2.66 6.79 13.23
N ARG A 31 -3.63 5.88 13.06
CA ARG A 31 -3.59 4.53 13.63
C ARG A 31 -2.41 3.73 13.06
N CYS A 32 -2.20 3.79 11.75
CA CYS A 32 -1.11 3.10 11.07
C CYS A 32 0.26 3.62 11.52
N LEU A 33 0.43 4.95 11.65
CA LEU A 33 1.63 5.58 12.20
C LEU A 33 1.91 5.13 13.64
N GLN A 34 0.90 5.11 14.51
CA GLN A 34 1.05 4.67 15.91
C GLN A 34 1.47 3.21 16.04
N LEU A 35 0.97 2.35 15.14
CA LEU A 35 1.25 0.92 15.13
C LEU A 35 2.47 0.54 14.28
N ASN A 36 3.14 1.53 13.68
CA ASN A 36 4.25 1.35 12.74
C ASN A 36 3.91 0.33 11.63
N MET A 37 2.70 0.46 11.07
CA MET A 37 2.18 -0.41 10.01
C MET A 37 1.73 0.43 8.82
N ARG A 38 1.51 -0.24 7.69
CA ARG A 38 0.88 0.36 6.50
C ARG A 38 -0.39 -0.41 6.17
N ALA A 39 -1.37 0.26 5.62
CA ALA A 39 -2.60 -0.31 5.14
C ALA A 39 -2.89 0.17 3.73
N THR A 40 -3.38 -0.74 2.90
CA THR A 40 -3.74 -0.47 1.51
C THR A 40 -5.25 -0.61 1.37
N PHE A 41 -5.86 0.41 0.76
CA PHE A 41 -7.30 0.53 0.57
C PHE A 41 -7.61 0.71 -0.91
N TYR A 42 -8.65 0.01 -1.38
CA TYR A 42 -9.30 0.32 -2.64
C TYR A 42 -10.44 1.30 -2.38
N LEU A 43 -10.36 2.48 -2.96
CA LEU A 43 -11.37 3.53 -2.89
C LEU A 43 -12.22 3.44 -4.15
N PHE A 44 -13.54 3.54 -3.98
CA PHE A 44 -14.53 3.54 -5.05
C PHE A 44 -15.44 4.76 -4.90
N HIS A 45 -15.60 5.52 -5.98
CA HIS A 45 -16.64 6.52 -6.13
C HIS A 45 -17.77 5.90 -6.93
N LEU A 46 -18.96 5.83 -6.33
CA LEU A 46 -20.15 5.18 -6.86
C LEU A 46 -21.20 6.23 -7.24
N ASP A 47 -21.91 5.99 -8.33
CA ASP A 47 -23.06 6.79 -8.72
C ASP A 47 -24.33 6.41 -7.91
N LYS A 48 -25.50 6.89 -8.34
CA LYS A 48 -26.78 6.59 -7.66
C LYS A 48 -27.29 5.17 -7.90
N ASN A 49 -26.77 4.48 -8.92
CA ASN A 49 -27.12 3.12 -9.30
C ASN A 49 -26.09 2.10 -8.79
N GLU A 50 -25.17 2.52 -7.91
CA GLU A 50 -24.04 1.73 -7.40
C GLU A 50 -23.01 1.35 -8.47
N GLU A 51 -23.02 2.01 -9.62
CA GLU A 51 -21.99 1.84 -10.64
C GLU A 51 -20.73 2.61 -10.25
N VAL A 52 -19.56 1.99 -10.45
CA VAL A 52 -18.26 2.59 -10.13
C VAL A 52 -17.92 3.67 -11.17
N LEU A 53 -17.90 4.93 -10.73
CA LEU A 53 -17.48 6.10 -11.51
C LEU A 53 -15.96 6.25 -11.56
N GLU A 54 -15.29 5.99 -10.43
CA GLU A 54 -13.84 6.15 -10.28
C GLU A 54 -13.35 5.19 -9.20
N SER A 55 -12.15 4.62 -9.38
CA SER A 55 -11.51 3.77 -8.39
C SER A 55 -10.04 4.11 -8.25
N MET A 56 -9.49 3.95 -7.05
CA MET A 56 -8.09 4.25 -6.74
C MET A 56 -7.57 3.30 -5.67
N GLU A 57 -6.29 2.97 -5.75
CA GLU A 57 -5.58 2.27 -4.67
C GLU A 57 -4.79 3.29 -3.85
N LEU A 58 -4.95 3.26 -2.54
CA LEU A 58 -4.30 4.17 -1.61
C LEU A 58 -3.55 3.36 -0.54
N THR A 59 -2.26 3.61 -0.39
CA THR A 59 -1.45 3.03 0.71
C THR A 59 -1.07 4.13 1.70
N ILE A 60 -1.51 3.97 2.95
CA ILE A 60 -1.24 4.90 4.05
C ILE A 60 -0.50 4.21 5.21
N PRO A 61 0.39 4.92 5.93
CA PRO A 61 0.95 6.23 5.59
C PRO A 61 1.79 6.18 4.29
N SER A 62 1.99 7.31 3.61
CA SER A 62 2.80 7.37 2.38
C SER A 62 4.30 7.13 2.63
N GLN A 63 5.10 6.99 1.57
CA GLN A 63 6.58 6.92 1.71
C GLN A 63 7.24 8.31 1.73
N GLU A 64 6.53 9.35 1.30
CA GLU A 64 7.09 10.68 1.02
C GLU A 64 6.54 11.77 1.95
N ASP A 65 6.10 11.42 3.17
CA ASP A 65 5.47 12.34 4.14
C ASP A 65 4.33 13.19 3.54
N LYS A 66 3.64 12.65 2.53
CA LYS A 66 2.47 13.24 1.90
C LYS A 66 1.23 12.94 2.71
N GLU A 67 0.41 13.97 2.92
CA GLU A 67 -0.88 13.87 3.59
C GLU A 67 -1.89 13.07 2.73
N VAL A 68 -2.84 12.39 3.38
CA VAL A 68 -3.92 11.63 2.73
C VAL A 68 -4.63 12.43 1.63
N GLN A 69 -4.88 13.72 1.84
CA GLN A 69 -5.54 14.57 0.86
C GLN A 69 -4.71 14.74 -0.43
N GLU A 70 -3.39 14.85 -0.31
CA GLU A 70 -2.50 14.96 -1.47
C GLU A 70 -2.43 13.64 -2.26
N LEU A 71 -2.43 12.51 -1.54
CA LEU A 71 -2.44 11.18 -2.16
C LEU A 71 -3.74 10.89 -2.91
N ILE A 72 -4.85 11.45 -2.44
CA ILE A 72 -6.18 11.27 -3.05
C ILE A 72 -6.39 12.22 -4.24
N GLY A 73 -5.75 13.38 -4.24
CA GLY A 73 -5.78 14.34 -5.34
C GLY A 73 -7.21 14.73 -5.74
N ASP A 74 -7.55 14.49 -7.01
CA ASP A 74 -8.85 14.87 -7.58
C ASP A 74 -9.93 13.76 -7.46
N PHE A 75 -9.65 12.68 -6.73
CA PHE A 75 -10.56 11.55 -6.61
C PHE A 75 -11.90 11.96 -6.00
N GLY A 76 -13.00 11.58 -6.65
CA GLY A 76 -14.35 11.93 -6.19
C GLY A 76 -14.80 13.34 -6.56
N LEU A 77 -13.94 14.17 -7.16
CA LEU A 77 -14.27 15.51 -7.63
C LEU A 77 -14.79 15.52 -9.08
N LYS A 78 -14.56 14.45 -9.86
CA LYS A 78 -14.99 14.34 -11.27
C LYS A 78 -16.51 14.18 -11.50
N GLY A 79 -17.32 14.34 -10.46
CA GLY A 79 -18.78 14.28 -10.53
C GLY A 79 -19.49 15.64 -10.70
N GLU A 80 -18.80 16.77 -10.53
CA GLU A 80 -19.40 18.09 -10.71
C GLU A 80 -18.62 18.89 -11.76
N THR A 81 -19.02 18.78 -13.03
CA THR A 81 -18.65 19.76 -14.07
C THR A 81 -19.34 21.10 -13.78
N LYS A 82 -18.96 21.76 -12.69
CA LYS A 82 -19.15 23.20 -12.56
C LYS A 82 -18.08 23.87 -13.41
N LYS A 83 -18.50 24.28 -14.60
CA LYS A 83 -17.84 25.28 -15.45
C LYS A 83 -17.42 26.49 -14.61
N PHE A 84 -16.20 26.56 -14.07
CA PHE A 84 -15.73 27.83 -13.49
C PHE A 84 -14.24 28.14 -13.80
N PHE A 85 -14.07 29.06 -14.76
CA PHE A 85 -13.10 30.18 -14.81
C PHE A 85 -11.60 29.93 -14.61
N TRP A 86 -10.91 29.61 -15.71
CA TRP A 86 -9.63 30.25 -16.03
C TRP A 86 -9.62 30.63 -17.52
N GLN A 87 -10.07 31.84 -17.81
CA GLN A 87 -9.83 32.47 -19.09
C GLN A 87 -9.26 33.87 -18.81
N ARG A 88 -7.95 34.02 -19.01
CA ARG A 88 -7.29 35.32 -19.07
C ARG A 88 -6.12 35.26 -20.06
N SER A 89 -6.38 35.84 -21.24
CA SER A 89 -5.50 36.57 -22.18
C SER A 89 -4.24 35.85 -22.70
N MET A 90 -3.81 35.92 -23.95
CA MET A 90 -4.00 36.80 -25.13
C MET A 90 -3.34 35.98 -26.29
N ASP A 91 -3.62 36.06 -27.59
CA ASP A 91 -4.06 37.19 -28.40
C ASP A 91 -4.35 36.72 -29.86
N LYS A 92 -4.99 37.63 -30.62
CA LYS A 92 -5.12 37.73 -32.10
C LYS A 92 -6.31 37.05 -32.80
N LYS A 93 -7.37 37.86 -32.92
CA LYS A 93 -8.30 38.01 -34.07
C LYS A 93 -7.55 38.62 -35.31
N PRO A 94 -8.10 38.65 -36.56
CA PRO A 94 -9.54 38.84 -36.87
C PRO A 94 -10.17 38.05 -38.05
N ILE A 95 -11.43 37.66 -37.82
CA ILE A 95 -12.68 37.72 -38.65
C ILE A 95 -12.54 38.56 -39.96
N PRO A 96 -13.27 38.32 -41.10
CA PRO A 96 -14.73 38.10 -41.04
C PRO A 96 -15.57 37.49 -42.22
N ILE A 97 -16.84 37.21 -41.87
CA ILE A 97 -18.10 37.64 -42.57
C ILE A 97 -18.88 36.65 -43.50
N LYS A 98 -20.11 36.33 -43.03
CA LYS A 98 -21.45 36.18 -43.70
C LYS A 98 -21.61 35.01 -44.70
N THR A 99 -22.75 34.34 -44.88
CA THR A 99 -24.17 34.59 -44.63
C THR A 99 -24.90 33.23 -44.83
N SER A 100 -25.92 32.91 -44.03
CA SER A 100 -27.05 32.04 -44.44
C SER A 100 -28.03 32.93 -45.25
N PRO A 101 -28.94 32.49 -46.17
CA PRO A 101 -29.77 31.28 -46.04
C PRO A 101 -30.27 30.58 -47.34
N ASN A 102 -31.06 29.50 -47.15
CA ASN A 102 -32.14 29.01 -48.03
C ASN A 102 -31.70 28.37 -49.38
N ASN A 103 -32.22 27.25 -49.86
CA ASN A 103 -33.60 26.76 -49.84
C ASN A 103 -33.66 25.26 -50.21
N HIS A 104 -34.75 24.62 -49.82
CA HIS A 104 -35.16 23.26 -50.22
C HIS A 104 -35.36 23.10 -51.75
N GLN A 105 -35.08 21.90 -52.27
CA GLN A 105 -35.94 21.26 -53.28
C GLN A 105 -35.68 19.75 -53.36
N GLU A 106 -36.76 18.99 -53.26
CA GLU A 106 -36.86 17.52 -53.32
C GLU A 106 -36.78 16.96 -54.76
N LEU A 107 -36.22 15.74 -54.86
CA LEU A 107 -36.50 14.55 -55.71
C LEU A 107 -36.79 14.70 -57.24
N PRO A 108 -36.47 13.70 -58.12
CA PRO A 108 -36.86 12.29 -57.93
C PRO A 108 -35.98 11.15 -58.52
N SER A 109 -36.19 9.95 -57.94
CA SER A 109 -36.29 8.62 -58.58
C SER A 109 -35.14 8.04 -59.44
N LYS A 110 -34.62 6.87 -59.04
CA LYS A 110 -35.05 5.53 -59.53
C LYS A 110 -34.14 4.41 -59.00
N THR A 111 -34.75 3.54 -58.21
CA THR A 111 -34.80 2.08 -58.35
C THR A 111 -33.55 1.29 -58.77
N GLY A 112 -33.13 0.37 -57.88
CA GLY A 112 -32.87 -1.02 -58.27
C GLY A 112 -31.48 -1.60 -57.92
N ALA A 113 -31.28 -2.04 -56.68
CA ALA A 113 -30.42 -3.19 -56.31
C ALA A 113 -30.38 -3.38 -54.77
N LEU A 114 -31.52 -3.65 -54.12
CA LEU A 114 -31.56 -3.68 -52.65
C LEU A 114 -32.39 -4.85 -52.11
N THR A 115 -32.00 -6.07 -52.47
CA THR A 115 -32.54 -7.29 -51.84
C THR A 115 -31.52 -8.38 -51.52
N LEU A 116 -30.25 -8.26 -51.96
CA LEU A 116 -29.19 -9.24 -51.63
C LEU A 116 -28.22 -8.78 -50.52
N LEU A 117 -28.11 -7.48 -50.24
CA LEU A 117 -27.20 -6.98 -49.19
C LEU A 117 -27.78 -7.12 -47.76
N LYS A 118 -29.11 -7.19 -47.62
CA LYS A 118 -29.78 -7.22 -46.30
C LYS A 118 -29.65 -8.57 -45.56
N ARG A 119 -29.29 -9.66 -46.24
CA ARG A 119 -29.05 -10.97 -45.58
C ARG A 119 -27.63 -11.14 -45.04
N LEU A 120 -26.65 -10.39 -45.54
CA LEU A 120 -25.26 -10.47 -45.08
C LEU A 120 -25.03 -9.66 -43.78
N VAL A 121 -25.80 -8.58 -43.59
CA VAL A 121 -25.70 -7.71 -42.40
C VAL A 121 -26.17 -8.43 -41.12
N TRP A 122 -27.02 -9.45 -41.20
CA TRP A 122 -27.49 -10.20 -40.02
C TRP A 122 -26.51 -11.27 -39.53
N LEU A 123 -25.54 -11.69 -40.37
CA LEU A 123 -24.50 -12.64 -39.98
C LEU A 123 -23.32 -11.96 -39.26
N LEU A 124 -23.12 -10.66 -39.47
CA LEU A 124 -22.06 -9.87 -38.86
C LEU A 124 -22.11 -9.87 -37.31
N PRO A 125 -23.25 -9.62 -36.63
CA PRO A 125 -23.31 -9.68 -35.17
C PRO A 125 -23.11 -11.09 -34.61
N MET A 126 -23.50 -12.12 -35.38
CA MET A 126 -23.33 -13.52 -34.98
C MET A 126 -21.84 -13.92 -34.99
N VAL A 127 -21.08 -13.50 -36.00
CA VAL A 127 -19.63 -13.75 -36.07
C VAL A 127 -18.88 -12.95 -35.00
N LEU A 128 -19.24 -11.67 -34.77
CA LEU A 128 -18.64 -10.88 -33.69
C LEU A 128 -18.88 -11.50 -32.31
N SER A 129 -20.05 -12.11 -32.08
CA SER A 129 -20.35 -12.78 -30.81
C SER A 129 -19.50 -14.03 -30.58
N VAL A 130 -19.14 -14.77 -31.63
CA VAL A 130 -18.29 -15.96 -31.48
C VAL A 130 -16.84 -15.54 -31.21
N VAL A 131 -16.37 -14.49 -31.87
CA VAL A 131 -15.02 -13.93 -31.66
C VAL A 131 -14.87 -13.32 -30.26
N SER A 132 -15.90 -12.65 -29.74
CA SER A 132 -15.86 -12.09 -28.38
C SER A 132 -15.80 -13.20 -27.31
N ILE A 133 -16.57 -14.29 -27.48
CA ILE A 133 -16.52 -15.44 -26.57
C ILE A 133 -15.14 -16.12 -26.62
N TYR A 134 -14.54 -16.25 -27.81
CA TYR A 134 -13.21 -16.81 -27.96
C TYR A 134 -12.13 -15.96 -27.25
N LEU A 135 -12.16 -14.64 -27.46
CA LEU A 135 -11.28 -13.69 -26.75
C LEU A 135 -11.51 -13.72 -25.24
N SER A 136 -12.75 -13.82 -24.76
CA SER A 136 -13.05 -13.96 -23.33
C SER A 136 -12.56 -15.28 -22.74
N LEU A 137 -12.51 -16.37 -23.51
CA LEU A 137 -11.93 -17.64 -23.06
C LEU A 137 -10.41 -17.56 -22.96
N GLU A 138 -9.74 -16.92 -23.93
CA GLU A 138 -8.30 -16.68 -23.86
C GLU A 138 -7.94 -15.78 -22.67
N THR A 139 -8.69 -14.69 -22.41
CA THR A 139 -8.44 -13.84 -21.23
C THR A 139 -8.67 -14.59 -19.92
N LEU A 140 -9.67 -15.48 -19.84
CA LEU A 140 -9.89 -16.34 -18.67
C LEU A 140 -8.75 -17.36 -18.47
N GLN A 141 -8.19 -17.91 -19.54
CA GLN A 141 -7.04 -18.80 -19.45
C GLN A 141 -5.77 -18.03 -19.06
N LEU A 142 -5.60 -16.80 -19.55
CA LEU A 142 -4.50 -15.93 -19.15
C LEU A 142 -4.63 -15.49 -17.68
N VAL A 143 -5.83 -15.21 -17.20
CA VAL A 143 -6.12 -14.94 -15.77
C VAL A 143 -5.93 -16.20 -14.90
N LYS A 144 -6.25 -17.40 -15.40
CA LYS A 144 -5.97 -18.66 -14.70
C LYS A 144 -4.50 -19.04 -14.68
N THR A 145 -3.74 -18.64 -15.71
CA THR A 145 -2.30 -18.94 -15.87
C THR A 145 -1.42 -17.84 -15.27
N GLN A 146 -1.97 -16.64 -15.06
CA GLN A 146 -1.41 -15.67 -14.15
C GLN A 146 -1.58 -16.25 -12.76
N SER A 147 -0.52 -16.93 -12.31
CA SER A 147 -0.33 -17.35 -10.93
C SER A 147 -0.95 -16.27 -10.05
N GLN A 148 -1.88 -16.67 -9.19
CA GLN A 148 -2.10 -15.94 -7.95
C GLN A 148 -0.70 -15.72 -7.37
N VAL A 149 -0.16 -14.52 -7.56
CA VAL A 149 0.78 -13.97 -6.61
C VAL A 149 -0.11 -13.79 -5.39
N THR A 150 -0.30 -14.88 -4.64
CA THR A 150 -0.64 -14.77 -3.24
C THR A 150 0.37 -13.78 -2.73
N PRO A 151 -0.02 -12.55 -2.32
CA PRO A 151 0.90 -11.77 -1.54
C PRO A 151 1.24 -12.70 -0.39
N LYS A 152 2.52 -13.07 -0.28
CA LYS A 152 3.03 -13.64 0.95
C LYS A 152 2.89 -12.49 1.94
N VAL A 153 1.68 -12.31 2.46
CA VAL A 153 1.46 -11.53 3.66
C VAL A 153 2.16 -12.37 4.70
N GLU A 154 3.45 -12.10 4.89
CA GLU A 154 4.10 -12.39 6.15
C GLU A 154 3.28 -11.60 7.15
N THR A 155 2.24 -12.24 7.69
CA THR A 155 1.57 -11.78 8.89
C THR A 155 2.67 -11.72 9.92
N VAL A 156 3.26 -10.54 10.10
CA VAL A 156 4.20 -10.26 11.17
C VAL A 156 3.35 -10.36 12.42
N VAL A 157 3.25 -11.57 12.97
CA VAL A 157 2.72 -11.78 14.31
C VAL A 157 3.79 -11.22 15.23
N THR A 158 3.78 -9.90 15.40
CA THR A 158 4.70 -9.19 16.27
C THR A 158 4.42 -9.65 17.69
N ASN A 159 5.39 -10.36 18.27
CA ASN A 159 5.33 -10.76 19.66
C ASN A 159 5.83 -9.57 20.49
N GLN A 160 4.90 -8.71 20.90
CA GLN A 160 5.20 -7.50 21.66
C GLN A 160 6.07 -7.78 22.89
N LYS A 161 5.89 -8.93 23.56
CA LYS A 161 6.71 -9.29 24.74
C LYS A 161 8.16 -9.57 24.35
N ALA A 162 8.39 -10.26 23.24
CA ALA A 162 9.73 -10.51 22.72
C ALA A 162 10.39 -9.20 22.26
N ASP A 163 9.63 -8.31 21.60
CA ASP A 163 10.14 -7.00 21.18
C ASP A 163 10.60 -6.15 22.38
N VAL A 164 9.74 -6.04 23.41
CA VAL A 164 10.05 -5.29 24.63
C VAL A 164 11.30 -5.87 25.30
N PHE A 165 11.37 -7.19 25.50
CA PHE A 165 12.54 -7.86 26.05
C PHE A 165 13.83 -7.51 25.29
N CYS A 166 13.79 -7.62 23.96
CA CYS A 166 14.93 -7.32 23.10
C CYS A 166 15.37 -5.86 23.23
N ARG A 167 14.46 -4.89 23.28
CA ARG A 167 14.82 -3.47 23.45
C ARG A 167 15.58 -3.21 24.76
N TYR A 168 15.16 -3.83 25.86
CA TYR A 168 15.88 -3.74 27.14
C TYR A 168 17.24 -4.44 27.07
N PHE A 169 17.31 -5.62 26.47
CA PHE A 169 18.58 -6.31 26.23
C PHE A 169 19.55 -5.44 25.41
N ILE A 170 19.08 -4.81 24.32
CA ILE A 170 19.91 -3.97 23.44
C ILE A 170 20.51 -2.79 24.23
N SER A 171 19.71 -2.13 25.05
CA SER A 171 20.19 -1.06 25.92
C SER A 171 21.25 -1.56 26.91
N SER A 172 21.00 -2.71 27.55
CA SER A 172 21.94 -3.35 28.47
C SER A 172 23.24 -3.81 27.78
N TYR A 173 23.14 -4.29 26.54
CA TYR A 173 24.26 -4.76 25.73
C TYR A 173 25.19 -3.61 25.36
N PHE A 174 24.66 -2.52 24.78
CA PHE A 174 25.51 -1.40 24.34
C PHE A 174 26.07 -0.57 25.50
N SER A 175 25.36 -0.51 26.63
CA SER A 175 25.88 0.10 27.87
C SER A 175 26.86 -0.79 28.64
N GLN A 176 26.97 -2.08 28.26
CA GLN A 176 27.75 -3.09 28.97
C GLN A 176 27.40 -3.12 30.47
N SER A 177 26.10 -3.20 30.74
CA SER A 177 25.53 -3.19 32.09
C SER A 177 25.98 -4.42 32.90
N PRO A 178 26.19 -4.30 34.24
CA PRO A 178 26.57 -5.44 35.09
C PRO A 178 25.54 -6.58 35.10
N ASN A 179 24.27 -6.28 34.82
CA ASN A 179 23.18 -7.27 34.79
C ASN A 179 22.93 -7.86 33.38
N LEU A 180 23.85 -7.67 32.42
CA LEU A 180 23.72 -8.24 31.08
C LEU A 180 23.53 -9.77 31.10
N GLY A 181 24.11 -10.45 32.10
CA GLY A 181 23.97 -11.89 32.31
C GLY A 181 22.53 -12.36 32.51
N ASP A 182 21.65 -11.52 33.09
CA ASP A 182 20.25 -11.88 33.39
C ASP A 182 19.41 -12.10 32.12
N TYR A 183 19.91 -11.63 30.97
CA TYR A 183 19.27 -11.80 29.67
C TYR A 183 19.76 -13.03 28.90
N LEU A 184 20.83 -13.68 29.35
CA LEU A 184 21.54 -14.71 28.57
C LEU A 184 21.12 -16.10 29.01
N SER A 185 20.99 -17.01 28.04
CA SER A 185 20.91 -18.43 28.35
C SER A 185 22.23 -18.95 28.92
N GLU A 186 22.18 -20.04 29.67
CA GLU A 186 23.36 -20.72 30.25
C GLU A 186 24.44 -21.11 29.22
N LYS A 187 24.10 -21.11 27.93
CA LYS A 187 25.00 -21.43 26.81
C LYS A 187 25.80 -20.23 26.30
N LEU A 188 25.53 -19.01 26.77
CA LEU A 188 26.25 -17.79 26.40
C LEU A 188 27.00 -17.22 27.59
N SER A 189 28.24 -16.78 27.37
CA SER A 189 28.96 -15.95 28.33
C SER A 189 28.83 -14.48 28.00
N ILE A 190 28.91 -13.62 29.02
CA ILE A 190 29.06 -12.16 28.86
C ILE A 190 30.32 -11.84 28.05
N ASP A 191 31.38 -12.66 28.16
CA ASP A 191 32.63 -12.45 27.44
C ASP A 191 32.46 -12.51 25.91
N ASP A 192 31.48 -13.28 25.41
CA ASP A 192 31.18 -13.39 23.98
C ASP A 192 30.53 -12.14 23.39
N LEU A 193 30.08 -11.23 24.27
CA LEU A 193 29.27 -10.04 23.99
C LEU A 193 30.00 -8.73 24.32
N LYS A 194 31.33 -8.79 24.51
CA LYS A 194 32.13 -7.57 24.67
C LYS A 194 32.06 -6.72 23.40
N THR A 195 31.69 -5.46 23.58
CA THR A 195 31.69 -4.43 22.55
C THR A 195 32.07 -3.10 23.18
N ASP A 196 32.46 -2.13 22.36
CA ASP A 196 32.66 -0.75 22.81
C ASP A 196 31.37 -0.21 23.44
N LYS A 197 31.52 0.48 24.57
CA LYS A 197 30.40 1.15 25.24
C LYS A 197 29.92 2.31 24.37
N VAL A 198 28.70 2.20 23.89
CA VAL A 198 28.07 3.17 23.00
C VAL A 198 26.62 3.40 23.42
N THR A 199 26.04 4.52 23.02
CA THR A 199 24.64 4.83 23.36
C THR A 199 23.75 4.62 22.15
N PRO A 200 22.78 3.69 22.21
CA PRO A 200 21.73 3.62 21.20
C PRO A 200 20.89 4.90 21.23
N VAL A 201 20.76 5.56 20.08
CA VAL A 201 19.90 6.74 19.89
C VAL A 201 18.49 6.30 19.54
N SER A 202 18.36 5.25 18.73
CA SER A 202 17.06 4.66 18.39
C SER A 202 17.19 3.16 18.12
N VAL A 203 16.09 2.45 18.34
CA VAL A 203 15.96 1.01 18.12
C VAL A 203 14.63 0.79 17.41
N LEU A 204 14.68 0.43 16.13
CA LEU A 204 13.51 0.24 15.27
C LEU A 204 13.37 -1.24 14.93
N LEU A 205 12.21 -1.82 15.22
CA LEU A 205 11.93 -3.21 14.87
C LEU A 205 11.82 -3.31 13.34
N GLU A 206 12.70 -4.09 12.72
CA GLU A 206 12.70 -4.33 11.27
C GLU A 206 11.87 -5.57 10.92
N SER A 207 12.09 -6.68 11.63
CA SER A 207 11.38 -7.93 11.36
C SER A 207 11.35 -8.86 12.57
N GLN A 208 10.39 -9.78 12.56
CA GLN A 208 10.30 -10.85 13.54
C GLN A 208 9.89 -12.17 12.86
N GLU A 209 10.71 -13.21 13.04
CA GLU A 209 10.44 -14.54 12.49
C GLU A 209 10.39 -15.58 13.62
N ILE A 210 9.31 -16.35 13.69
CA ILE A 210 9.19 -17.46 14.65
C ILE A 210 9.67 -18.75 13.96
N LYS A 211 10.73 -19.36 14.49
CA LYS A 211 11.32 -20.62 14.04
C LYS A 211 11.26 -21.65 15.17
N GLY A 212 10.15 -22.40 15.21
CA GLY A 212 9.88 -23.35 16.28
C GLY A 212 9.72 -22.65 17.63
N ASP A 213 10.60 -22.94 18.58
CA ASP A 213 10.62 -22.33 19.91
C ASP A 213 11.44 -21.02 19.98
N THR A 214 12.06 -20.63 18.88
CA THR A 214 12.99 -19.52 18.81
C THR A 214 12.38 -18.40 17.99
N THR A 215 12.39 -17.18 18.53
CA THR A 215 12.03 -15.98 17.80
C THR A 215 13.30 -15.27 17.37
N LEU A 216 13.47 -15.07 16.07
CA LEU A 216 14.47 -14.17 15.51
C LEU A 216 13.87 -12.77 15.44
N VAL A 217 14.54 -11.79 16.05
CA VAL A 217 14.09 -10.40 16.08
C VAL A 217 15.19 -9.54 15.50
N THR A 218 14.89 -8.78 14.45
CA THR A 218 15.85 -7.92 13.77
C THR A 218 15.50 -6.46 13.96
N TYR A 219 16.51 -5.65 14.27
CA TYR A 219 16.40 -4.23 14.52
C TYR A 219 17.33 -3.43 13.63
N VAL A 220 16.91 -2.21 13.30
CA VAL A 220 17.79 -1.12 12.91
C VAL A 220 18.11 -0.31 14.16
N VAL A 221 19.39 -0.23 14.51
CA VAL A 221 19.87 0.48 15.69
C VAL A 221 20.76 1.62 15.24
N ASN A 222 20.37 2.85 15.59
CA ASN A 222 21.24 4.01 15.41
C ASN A 222 22.05 4.20 16.67
N ILE A 223 23.37 4.26 16.53
CA ILE A 223 24.32 4.27 17.63
C ILE A 223 25.11 5.58 17.55
N LYS A 224 25.19 6.28 18.67
CA LYS A 224 26.07 7.43 18.83
C LYS A 224 27.47 6.94 19.13
N GLU A 225 28.37 7.11 18.17
CA GLU A 225 29.79 6.84 18.29
C GLU A 225 30.52 8.06 18.88
N ALA A 226 31.84 7.94 19.10
CA ALA A 226 32.64 9.08 19.55
C ALA A 226 32.53 10.25 18.56
N GLN A 227 32.64 11.49 19.06
CA GLN A 227 32.57 12.73 18.25
C GLN A 227 31.20 13.04 17.62
N ASP A 228 30.11 12.61 18.27
CA ASP A 228 28.73 12.99 17.88
C ASP A 228 28.25 12.40 16.54
N HIS A 229 29.05 11.50 15.94
CA HIS A 229 28.69 10.76 14.74
C HIS A 229 27.67 9.66 15.06
N VAL A 230 26.62 9.55 14.25
CA VAL A 230 25.59 8.52 14.40
C VAL A 230 25.72 7.51 13.26
N SER A 231 25.87 6.23 13.61
CA SER A 231 25.93 5.14 12.63
C SER A 231 24.73 4.20 12.79
N SER A 232 24.21 3.71 11.66
CA SER A 232 23.10 2.76 11.63
C SER A 232 23.66 1.33 11.49
N LYS A 233 23.23 0.43 12.36
CA LYS A 233 23.60 -1.00 12.31
C LYS A 233 22.35 -1.87 12.34
N ARG A 234 22.37 -2.95 11.55
CA ARG A 234 21.35 -4.00 11.63
C ARG A 234 21.77 -5.00 12.71
N LEU A 235 20.87 -5.25 13.65
CA LEU A 235 21.08 -6.14 14.80
C LEU A 235 20.04 -7.26 14.79
N THR A 236 20.49 -8.51 14.69
CA THR A 236 19.62 -9.69 14.79
C THR A 236 19.87 -10.44 16.09
N LEU A 237 18.77 -10.73 16.80
CA LEU A 237 18.75 -11.46 18.06
C LEU A 237 17.98 -12.77 17.90
N ALA A 238 18.44 -13.83 18.56
CA ALA A 238 17.69 -15.06 18.70
C ALA A 238 17.26 -15.22 20.16
N VAL A 239 15.96 -15.18 20.41
CA VAL A 239 15.38 -15.24 21.74
C VAL A 239 14.42 -16.40 21.89
N ARG A 240 14.29 -16.90 23.12
CA ARG A 240 13.38 -17.99 23.47
C ARG A 240 12.66 -17.64 24.77
N ALA A 241 11.37 -17.95 24.85
CA ALA A 241 10.62 -17.80 26.08
C ALA A 241 11.05 -18.85 27.12
N ASP A 242 11.29 -18.43 28.35
CA ASP A 242 11.65 -19.32 29.46
C ASP A 242 10.97 -18.85 30.74
N LYS A 243 10.24 -19.75 31.40
CA LYS A 243 9.50 -19.45 32.64
C LYS A 243 10.42 -19.17 33.83
N LYS A 244 11.66 -19.62 33.79
CA LYS A 244 12.67 -19.39 34.83
C LYS A 244 13.48 -18.11 34.59
N ALA A 245 13.39 -17.53 33.41
CA ALA A 245 14.10 -16.30 33.09
C ALA A 245 13.48 -15.11 33.82
N GLN A 246 14.34 -14.23 34.34
CA GLN A 246 13.93 -13.03 35.07
C GLN A 246 12.96 -12.15 34.28
N TYR A 247 13.17 -12.05 32.97
CA TYR A 247 12.35 -11.24 32.06
C TYR A 247 11.44 -12.08 31.15
N GLY A 248 11.27 -13.38 31.46
CA GLY A 248 10.44 -14.32 30.69
C GLY A 248 11.02 -14.77 29.35
N TYR A 249 12.16 -14.23 28.93
CA TYR A 249 12.88 -14.58 27.71
C TYR A 249 14.39 -14.63 27.97
N LEU A 250 15.11 -15.37 27.13
CA LEU A 250 16.57 -15.44 27.12
C LEU A 250 17.10 -15.28 25.70
N VAL A 251 18.25 -14.63 25.57
CA VAL A 251 19.08 -14.62 24.36
C VAL A 251 19.84 -15.93 24.30
N ILE A 252 19.62 -16.70 23.24
CA ILE A 252 20.12 -18.08 23.12
C ILE A 252 21.29 -18.24 22.14
N LYS A 253 21.58 -17.20 21.35
CA LYS A 253 22.70 -17.17 20.40
C LYS A 253 23.40 -15.83 20.44
N LYS A 254 24.68 -15.81 20.08
CA LYS A 254 25.41 -14.58 19.83
C LYS A 254 24.68 -13.72 18.81
N LEU A 255 24.49 -12.46 19.14
CA LEU A 255 23.85 -11.50 18.26
C LEU A 255 24.68 -11.27 16.99
N ARG A 256 23.99 -10.95 15.91
CA ARG A 256 24.63 -10.59 14.64
C ARG A 256 24.46 -9.09 14.43
N LEU A 257 25.57 -8.38 14.37
CA LEU A 257 25.62 -6.96 14.07
C LEU A 257 26.24 -6.78 12.67
N THR A 258 25.53 -6.12 11.75
CA THR A 258 26.02 -5.81 10.40
C THR A 258 25.78 -4.35 10.07
N ALA A 259 26.45 -3.82 9.05
CA ALA A 259 26.11 -2.51 8.49
C ALA A 259 24.65 -2.50 8.03
N TYR A 260 23.98 -1.36 8.21
CA TYR A 260 22.68 -1.08 7.62
C TYR A 260 22.89 -0.19 6.38
N PRO A 261 22.29 -0.53 5.22
CA PRO A 261 22.50 0.19 3.96
C PRO A 261 21.90 1.60 3.94
#